data_AF-A0A6B3H4P9-F1
#
_entry.id   AF-A0A6B3H4P9-F1
#
_cell.length_a   1.000
_cell.length_b   1.000
_cell.length_c   1.000
_cell.angle_alpha   90.00
_cell.angle_beta   90.00
_cell.angle_gamma   90.00
#
_symmetry.space_group_name_H-M   'P 1'
#
loop_
_entity.id
_entity.type
_entity.pdbx_description
1 polymer ?
#
loop_
_entity_poly.entity_id
_entity_poly.type
_entity_poly.pdbx_seq_one_letter_code
_entity_poly.pdbx_strand_id
1 'polypeptide(L)'
;MEEVVATRYVTPLREGGSLPGIVEADDLGTYVMKFTGAGQGRKTLVAEIICGELGRRLGLRVPELVTIELDPVIGLAEPDEEVQELLRASGGLNLGMDYLPGSFGFDPLAYEVGAAEAGRIVWFDALINNVDRSWRNPNLL
;
A
#
# COMPACT_ATOMS: atom_id res chain seq x y z
N MET A 1 -14.64 4.02 0.57
CA MET A 1 -13.73 3.09 -0.11
C MET A 1 -14.58 2.12 -0.88
N GLU A 2 -14.19 1.83 -2.11
CA GLU A 2 -14.82 0.81 -2.93
C GLU A 2 -14.40 -0.58 -2.45
N GLU A 3 -15.26 -1.57 -2.69
CA GLU A 3 -15.01 -2.98 -2.39
C GLU A 3 -14.85 -3.74 -3.70
N VAL A 4 -13.73 -4.47 -3.82
CA VAL A 4 -13.35 -5.22 -5.01
C VAL A 4 -12.93 -6.64 -4.63
N VAL A 5 -12.91 -7.55 -5.59
CA VAL A 5 -12.50 -8.94 -5.39
C VAL A 5 -11.20 -9.20 -6.13
N ALA A 6 -10.20 -9.74 -5.42
CA ALA A 6 -8.95 -10.17 -6.04
C ALA A 6 -9.22 -11.28 -7.06
N THR A 7 -8.78 -11.06 -8.29
CA THR A 7 -8.90 -12.05 -9.37
C THR A 7 -7.56 -12.76 -9.62
N ARG A 8 -6.44 -12.08 -9.38
CA ARG A 8 -5.10 -12.65 -9.59
C ARG A 8 -4.03 -11.99 -8.74
N TYR A 9 -3.16 -12.81 -8.15
CA TYR A 9 -1.89 -12.37 -7.61
C TYR A 9 -0.83 -12.30 -8.71
N VAL A 10 -0.20 -11.13 -8.86
CA VAL A 10 0.73 -10.86 -9.98
C VAL A 10 2.18 -11.07 -9.55
N THR A 11 2.63 -10.34 -8.52
CA THR A 11 4.02 -10.43 -8.04
C THR A 11 4.15 -9.87 -6.63
N PRO A 12 5.07 -10.42 -5.81
CA PRO A 12 5.47 -9.78 -4.57
C PRO A 12 6.23 -8.47 -4.83
N LEU A 13 6.01 -7.49 -3.95
CA LEU A 13 6.85 -6.32 -3.79
C LEU A 13 7.75 -6.56 -2.57
N ARG A 14 9.03 -6.82 -2.84
CA ARG A 14 10.03 -7.15 -1.80
C ARG A 14 10.58 -5.88 -1.14
N GLU A 15 9.67 -5.02 -0.68
CA GLU A 15 10.01 -3.81 0.07
C GLU A 15 9.55 -3.94 1.52
N GLY A 16 10.51 -3.93 2.45
CA GLY A 16 10.23 -4.02 3.88
C GLY A 16 9.75 -5.39 4.37
N GLY A 17 9.36 -5.45 5.64
CA GLY A 17 9.03 -6.71 6.33
C GLY A 17 7.57 -7.17 6.20
N SER A 18 6.72 -6.49 5.44
CA SER A 18 5.29 -6.82 5.30
C SER A 18 4.93 -7.54 3.99
N LEU A 19 5.90 -7.71 3.07
CA LEU A 19 5.75 -8.39 1.77
C LEU A 19 4.42 -8.04 1.04
N PRO A 20 4.16 -6.75 0.73
CA PRO A 20 3.00 -6.39 -0.07
C PRO A 20 3.09 -7.02 -1.47
N GLY A 21 1.98 -7.06 -2.21
CA GLY A 21 1.96 -7.65 -3.54
C GLY A 21 1.02 -6.96 -4.50
N ILE A 22 1.34 -7.03 -5.79
CA ILE A 22 0.47 -6.52 -6.86
C ILE A 22 -0.62 -7.55 -7.13
N VAL A 23 -1.87 -7.08 -7.14
CA VAL A 23 -3.08 -7.88 -7.35
C VAL A 23 -3.95 -7.21 -8.41
N GLU A 24 -4.48 -8.00 -9.35
CA GLU A 24 -5.56 -7.59 -10.25
C GLU A 24 -6.91 -7.89 -9.57
N ALA A 25 -7.89 -7.02 -9.78
CA ALA A 25 -9.23 -7.17 -9.23
C ALA A 25 -10.33 -7.22 -10.31
N ASP A 26 -11.56 -7.46 -9.91
CA ASP A 26 -12.73 -7.66 -10.78
C ASP A 26 -13.25 -6.38 -11.45
N ASP A 27 -12.85 -5.22 -10.94
CA ASP A 27 -13.07 -3.89 -11.52
C ASP A 27 -12.08 -3.53 -12.65
N LEU A 28 -11.21 -4.47 -13.04
CA LEU A 28 -10.11 -4.29 -13.99
C LEU A 28 -8.97 -3.39 -13.47
N GLY A 29 -8.97 -3.07 -12.18
CA GLY A 29 -7.91 -2.33 -11.50
C GLY A 29 -6.72 -3.20 -11.08
N THR A 30 -5.59 -2.54 -10.83
CA THR A 30 -4.40 -3.15 -10.23
C THR A 30 -4.06 -2.44 -8.93
N TYR A 31 -3.81 -3.22 -7.88
CA TYR A 31 -3.64 -2.72 -6.53
C TYR A 31 -2.37 -3.27 -5.90
N VAL A 32 -1.68 -2.43 -5.12
CA VAL A 32 -0.75 -2.89 -4.09
C VAL A 32 -1.58 -3.35 -2.90
N MET A 33 -1.71 -4.66 -2.73
CA MET A 33 -2.40 -5.26 -1.59
C MET A 33 -1.47 -5.32 -0.37
N LYS A 34 -1.97 -4.82 0.75
CA LYS A 34 -1.38 -5.00 2.09
C LYS A 34 -2.16 -6.10 2.81
N PHE A 35 -1.46 -7.20 3.08
CA PHE A 35 -2.03 -8.43 3.61
C PHE A 35 -2.36 -8.36 5.10
N THR A 36 -3.53 -8.83 5.50
CA THR A 36 -3.96 -8.93 6.90
C THR A 36 -3.20 -9.99 7.70
N GLY A 37 -2.70 -11.02 7.02
CA GLY A 37 -1.83 -12.05 7.60
C GLY A 37 -0.39 -11.61 7.82
N ALA A 38 0.01 -10.42 7.34
CA ALA A 38 1.37 -9.91 7.53
C ALA A 38 1.66 -9.58 9.01
N GLY A 39 2.92 -9.75 9.43
CA GLY A 39 3.35 -9.62 10.82
C GLY A 39 3.13 -8.25 11.47
N GLN A 40 2.86 -7.20 10.68
CA GLN A 40 2.56 -5.85 11.17
C GLN A 40 1.15 -5.74 11.80
N GLY A 41 0.26 -6.69 11.52
CA GLY A 41 -1.05 -6.81 12.14
C GLY A 41 -2.09 -5.77 11.72
N ARG A 42 -3.35 -6.04 12.07
CA ARG A 42 -4.53 -5.24 11.66
C ARG A 42 -4.48 -3.77 12.07
N LYS A 43 -3.84 -3.44 13.20
CA LYS A 43 -3.72 -2.05 13.66
C LYS A 43 -2.98 -1.17 12.66
N THR A 44 -1.97 -1.74 11.99
CA THR A 44 -1.17 -1.04 10.97
C THR A 44 -2.02 -0.76 9.73
N LEU A 45 -2.85 -1.71 9.30
CA LEU A 45 -3.79 -1.51 8.19
C LEU A 45 -4.86 -0.45 8.52
N VAL A 46 -5.36 -0.42 9.75
CA VAL A 46 -6.28 0.63 10.20
C VAL A 46 -5.60 2.00 10.19
N ALA A 47 -4.34 2.09 10.65
CA ALA A 47 -3.58 3.32 10.58
C ALA A 47 -3.37 3.76 9.13
N GLU A 48 -3.07 2.84 8.22
CA GLU A 48 -2.94 3.12 6.78
C GLU A 48 -4.23 3.74 6.21
N ILE A 49 -5.39 3.15 6.51
CA ILE A 49 -6.69 3.66 6.07
C ILE A 49 -6.92 5.07 6.61
N ILE A 50 -6.73 5.27 7.91
CA ILE A 50 -6.98 6.57 8.56
C ILE A 50 -6.06 7.64 7.98
N CYS A 51 -4.77 7.37 7.89
CA CYS A 51 -3.77 8.31 7.39
C CYS A 51 -3.98 8.58 5.89
N GLY A 52 -4.20 7.56 5.07
CA GLY A 52 -4.43 7.71 3.64
C GLY A 52 -5.66 8.55 3.34
N GLU A 53 -6.81 8.20 3.94
CA GLU A 53 -8.06 8.95 3.76
C GLU A 53 -7.99 10.38 4.30
N LEU A 54 -7.31 10.59 5.44
CA LEU A 54 -7.09 11.93 5.97
C LEU A 54 -6.22 12.77 5.02
N GLY A 55 -5.12 12.20 4.52
CA GLY A 55 -4.25 12.86 3.55
C GLY A 55 -4.99 13.27 2.28
N ARG A 56 -5.82 12.38 1.72
CA ARG A 56 -6.69 12.67 0.56
C ARG A 56 -7.64 13.83 0.84
N ARG A 57 -8.33 13.82 1.99
CA ARG A 57 -9.26 14.90 2.39
C ARG A 57 -8.58 16.24 2.63
N LEU A 58 -7.31 16.22 3.02
CA LEU A 58 -6.46 17.40 3.15
C LEU A 58 -5.84 17.84 1.80
N GLY A 59 -6.19 17.17 0.71
CA GLY A 59 -5.74 17.49 -0.64
C GLY A 59 -4.28 17.12 -0.92
N LEU A 60 -3.74 16.12 -0.22
CA LEU A 60 -2.47 15.48 -0.59
C LEU A 60 -2.72 14.44 -1.70
N ARG A 61 -1.71 14.24 -2.55
CA ARG A 61 -1.73 13.25 -3.63
C ARG A 61 -1.42 11.86 -3.06
N VAL A 62 -2.42 11.24 -2.44
CA VAL A 62 -2.35 9.87 -1.94
C VAL A 62 -3.16 8.97 -2.89
N PRO A 63 -2.60 7.84 -3.35
CA PRO A 63 -3.34 6.90 -4.20
C PRO A 63 -4.65 6.44 -3.56
N GLU A 64 -5.58 5.96 -4.37
CA GLU A 64 -6.88 5.50 -3.88
C GLU A 64 -6.74 4.26 -3.01
N LEU A 65 -7.59 4.17 -1.97
CA LEU A 65 -7.67 3.00 -1.12
C LEU A 65 -8.97 2.26 -1.39
N VAL A 66 -8.86 0.95 -1.53
CA VAL A 66 -9.98 0.02 -1.70
C VAL A 66 -9.91 -1.06 -0.63
N THR A 67 -11.05 -1.68 -0.34
CA THR A 67 -11.05 -2.96 0.37
C THR A 67 -11.07 -4.08 -0.65
N ILE A 68 -10.23 -5.09 -0.48
CA ILE A 68 -10.07 -6.15 -1.46
C ILE A 68 -10.26 -7.52 -0.81
N GLU A 69 -11.27 -8.26 -1.25
CA GLU A 69 -11.54 -9.63 -0.80
C GLU A 69 -10.57 -10.60 -1.49
N LEU A 70 -9.85 -11.40 -0.71
CA LEU A 70 -8.88 -12.39 -1.20
C LEU A 70 -9.39 -13.80 -0.96
N ASP A 71 -9.56 -14.58 -2.04
CA ASP A 71 -9.69 -16.04 -1.95
C ASP A 71 -8.29 -16.69 -1.81
N PRO A 72 -8.01 -17.42 -0.72
CA PRO A 72 -6.75 -18.15 -0.53
C PRO A 72 -6.35 -19.09 -1.67
N VAL A 73 -7.31 -19.54 -2.48
CA VAL A 73 -7.05 -20.38 -3.66
C VAL A 73 -6.08 -19.70 -4.63
N ILE A 74 -6.04 -18.36 -4.70
CA ILE A 74 -5.12 -17.59 -5.53
C ILE A 74 -3.65 -17.92 -5.19
N GLY A 75 -3.34 -18.21 -3.92
CA GLY A 75 -1.98 -18.51 -3.48
C GLY A 75 -1.50 -19.94 -3.79
N LEU A 76 -2.35 -20.84 -4.26
CA LEU A 76 -1.96 -22.24 -4.48
C LEU A 76 -0.89 -22.43 -5.56
N ALA A 77 -0.84 -21.53 -6.54
CA ALA A 77 0.12 -21.58 -7.64
C ALA A 77 1.41 -20.79 -7.35
N GLU A 78 1.50 -20.11 -6.20
CA GLU A 78 2.68 -19.34 -5.81
C GLU A 78 3.85 -20.29 -5.44
N PRO A 79 4.99 -20.21 -6.13
CA PRO A 79 6.16 -21.06 -5.82
C PRO A 79 6.91 -20.67 -4.55
N ASP A 80 6.83 -19.41 -4.11
CA ASP A 80 7.48 -18.95 -2.88
C ASP A 80 6.63 -19.36 -1.66
N GLU A 81 7.14 -20.29 -0.86
CA GLU A 81 6.42 -20.85 0.30
C GLU A 81 6.01 -19.77 1.32
N GLU A 82 6.84 -18.74 1.53
CA GLU A 82 6.54 -17.65 2.47
C GLU A 82 5.36 -16.80 1.96
N VAL A 83 5.35 -16.51 0.66
CA VAL A 83 4.25 -15.78 0.01
C VAL A 83 2.98 -16.63 -0.03
N GLN A 84 3.09 -17.93 -0.31
CA GLN A 84 1.96 -18.84 -0.28
C GLN A 84 1.32 -18.90 1.12
N GLU A 85 2.12 -19.00 2.17
CA GLU A 85 1.64 -18.96 3.55
C GLU A 85 0.97 -17.63 3.88
N LEU A 86 1.55 -16.51 3.45
CA LEU A 86 0.98 -15.18 3.63
C LEU A 86 -0.39 -15.05 2.96
N LEU A 87 -0.52 -15.47 1.70
CA LEU A 87 -1.79 -15.44 0.95
C LEU A 87 -2.85 -16.31 1.63
N ARG A 88 -2.46 -17.51 2.10
CA ARG A 88 -3.36 -18.40 2.83
C ARG A 88 -3.83 -17.79 4.16
N ALA A 89 -2.92 -17.16 4.90
CA ALA A 89 -3.22 -16.51 6.18
C ALA A 89 -4.05 -15.22 6.03
N SER A 90 -4.11 -14.67 4.80
CA SER A 90 -4.77 -13.40 4.49
C SER A 90 -6.12 -13.56 3.80
N GLY A 91 -6.70 -14.76 3.79
CA GLY A 91 -8.04 -14.98 3.24
C GLY A 91 -9.09 -14.05 3.84
N GLY A 92 -9.93 -13.47 2.99
CA GLY A 92 -10.93 -12.48 3.36
C GLY A 92 -10.51 -11.04 3.01
N LEU A 93 -11.02 -10.09 3.79
CA LEU A 93 -10.86 -8.66 3.53
C LEU A 93 -9.44 -8.16 3.79
N ASN A 94 -8.82 -7.55 2.78
CA ASN A 94 -7.52 -6.90 2.85
C ASN A 94 -7.61 -5.43 2.40
N LEU A 95 -6.49 -4.72 2.48
CA LEU A 95 -6.38 -3.33 2.04
C LEU A 95 -5.67 -3.28 0.68
N GLY A 96 -6.30 -2.66 -0.30
CA GLY A 96 -5.68 -2.31 -1.57
C GLY A 96 -5.35 -0.82 -1.63
N MET A 97 -4.19 -0.49 -2.19
CA MET A 97 -3.84 0.86 -2.62
C MET A 97 -3.66 0.84 -4.13
N ASP A 98 -4.20 1.82 -4.84
CA ASP A 98 -4.07 1.93 -6.29
C ASP A 98 -2.59 1.85 -6.71
N TYR A 99 -2.29 0.92 -7.61
CA TYR A 99 -0.94 0.75 -8.14
C TYR A 99 -0.77 1.68 -9.33
N LEU A 100 0.16 2.63 -9.23
CA LEU A 100 0.44 3.61 -10.27
C LEU A 100 1.53 3.09 -11.21
N PRO A 101 1.21 2.59 -12.42
CA PRO A 101 2.23 1.98 -13.28
C PRO A 101 3.25 3.03 -13.72
N GLY A 102 4.54 2.71 -13.58
CA GLY A 102 5.62 3.63 -13.88
C GLY A 102 5.92 4.66 -12.77
N SER A 103 5.31 4.53 -11.59
CA SER A 103 5.77 5.26 -10.41
C SER A 103 7.13 4.75 -9.94
N PHE A 104 7.99 5.66 -9.50
CA PHE A 104 9.29 5.37 -8.90
C PHE A 104 9.38 6.04 -7.54
N GLY A 105 10.27 5.57 -6.66
CA GLY A 105 10.53 6.28 -5.41
C GLY A 105 11.08 7.68 -5.67
N PHE A 106 10.60 8.66 -4.93
CA PHE A 106 11.07 10.03 -4.97
C PHE A 106 12.55 10.11 -4.59
N ASP A 107 13.37 10.67 -5.50
CA ASP A 107 14.77 11.01 -5.25
C ASP A 107 14.96 12.53 -5.26
N PRO A 108 15.36 13.16 -4.13
CA PRO A 108 15.58 14.60 -4.05
C PRO A 108 16.75 15.10 -4.92
N LEU A 109 17.59 14.21 -5.46
CA LEU A 109 18.63 14.55 -6.43
C LEU A 109 18.10 14.58 -7.87
N ALA A 110 16.99 13.90 -8.14
CA ALA A 110 16.40 13.79 -9.47
C ALA A 110 15.15 14.67 -9.64
N TYR A 111 14.43 14.98 -8.56
CA TYR A 111 13.16 15.70 -8.58
C TYR A 111 13.14 16.86 -7.59
N GLU A 112 12.76 18.05 -8.08
CA GLU A 112 12.53 19.22 -7.23
C GLU A 112 11.10 19.25 -6.68
N VAL A 113 10.95 19.65 -5.40
CA VAL A 113 9.66 19.85 -4.74
C VAL A 113 9.59 21.28 -4.21
N GLY A 114 8.49 21.97 -4.50
CA GLY A 114 8.27 23.32 -4.00
C GLY A 114 8.13 23.36 -2.48
N ALA A 115 8.64 24.42 -1.84
CA ALA A 115 8.63 24.56 -0.38
C ALA A 115 7.22 24.44 0.25
N ALA A 116 6.18 24.90 -0.44
CA ALA A 116 4.81 24.77 0.03
C ALA A 116 4.30 23.32 0.06
N GLU A 117 4.66 22.51 -0.95
CA GLU A 117 4.29 21.10 -1.01
C GLU A 117 5.06 20.30 0.03
N ALA A 118 6.38 20.48 0.10
CA ALA A 118 7.22 19.87 1.13
C ALA A 118 6.72 20.23 2.54
N GLY A 119 6.36 21.50 2.79
CA GLY A 119 5.82 21.95 4.06
C GLY A 119 4.50 21.28 4.44
N ARG A 120 3.59 21.06 3.47
CA ARG A 120 2.33 20.33 3.70
C ARG A 120 2.57 18.86 4.06
N ILE A 121 3.52 18.20 3.39
CA ILE A 121 3.88 16.81 3.67
C ILE A 121 4.47 16.68 5.07
N VAL A 122 5.46 17.51 5.42
CA VAL A 122 6.10 17.49 6.76
C VAL A 122 5.09 17.81 7.87
N TRP A 123 4.21 18.78 7.65
CA TRP A 123 3.13 19.08 8.59
C TRP A 123 2.18 17.90 8.77
N PHE A 124 1.84 17.21 7.68
CA PHE A 124 0.98 16.04 7.73
C PHE A 124 1.62 14.89 8.50
N ASP A 125 2.90 14.61 8.28
CA ASP A 125 3.63 13.61 9.06
C ASP A 125 3.61 13.92 10.56
N ALA A 126 3.77 15.19 10.94
CA ALA A 126 3.67 15.61 12.33
C ALA A 126 2.26 15.40 12.91
N LEU A 127 1.21 15.65 12.12
CA LEU A 127 -0.18 15.43 12.53
C LEU A 127 -0.47 13.96 12.84
N ILE A 128 0.02 13.04 11.99
CA ILE A 128 -0.24 11.60 12.13
C ILE A 128 0.85 10.85 12.93
N ASN A 129 1.85 11.57 13.44
CA ASN A 129 3.05 11.00 14.06
C ASN A 129 3.78 9.98 13.17
N ASN A 130 3.92 10.27 11.87
CA ASN A 130 4.67 9.42 10.95
C ASN A 130 6.18 9.60 11.18
N VAL A 131 6.78 8.64 11.89
CA VAL A 131 8.22 8.62 12.18
C VAL A 131 9.04 7.90 11.10
N ASP A 132 8.39 7.26 10.13
CA ASP A 132 9.05 6.45 9.12
C ASP A 132 9.56 7.29 7.94
N ARG A 133 8.93 8.46 7.69
CA ARG A 133 9.41 9.39 6.67
C ARG A 133 10.70 10.08 7.14
N SER A 134 11.76 9.91 6.35
CA SER A 134 13.03 10.59 6.57
C SER A 134 13.68 11.01 5.25
N TRP A 135 14.77 11.79 5.32
CA TRP A 135 15.55 12.16 4.14
C TRP A 135 16.22 10.95 3.44
N ARG A 136 16.38 9.81 4.13
CA ARG A 136 16.90 8.56 3.56
C ARG A 136 15.80 7.64 3.04
N ASN A 137 14.61 7.75 3.62
CA ASN A 137 13.44 7.00 3.22
C ASN A 137 12.26 7.97 3.07
N PRO A 138 12.15 8.67 1.94
CA PRO A 138 11.10 9.66 1.75
C PRO A 138 9.70 9.04 1.76
N ASN A 139 9.54 7.74 1.46
CA ASN A 139 8.24 7.08 1.32
C ASN A 139 7.28 7.92 0.45
N LEU A 140 7.80 8.37 -0.69
CA LEU A 140 7.09 9.17 -1.70
C LEU A 140 7.38 8.57 -3.06
N LEU A 141 6.48 8.85 -4.00
CA LEU A 141 6.62 8.59 -5.42
C LEU A 141 6.91 9.90 -6.16
#